data_AF-A0A812TA20-F1
#
_entry.id   AF-A0A812TA20-F1
#
_cell.length_a   1.000
_cell.length_b   1.000
_cell.length_c   1.000
_cell.angle_alpha   90.00
_cell.angle_beta   90.00
_cell.angle_gamma   90.00
#
_symmetry.space_group_name_H-M   'P 1'
#
loop_
_entity.id
_entity.type
_entity.pdbx_description
1 polymer ?
#
loop_
_entity_poly.entity_id
_entity_poly.type
_entity_poly.pdbx_seq_one_letter_code
_entity_poly.pdbx_strand_id
1 'polypeptide(L)'
;MVAVTLRALLWLPVVRVAHAAQVKLTERAGAVDNDLLYTTNPVCLQNSCVNPFAPGLVDIPRLATLIWQCSPEGEVQKYVKFCKDALDYDAAIPSGNESTPLDKIVASQDSAASTMFFYHLSALGYDAWEFRRPGETDDVCVLNVYKLTCLTYFPKNQAGCKTGAQIPFLRPCRNACESYLSQCQVECCDASTQCVFEHEAQDGSEQSGYYDAEGPSALCTGSGAGRLASPGALLLLLLGLQLSVWERGLGGWARHLLLVTVLCCATSLQGCSLFIPSHRVPNWRKDSDYLVRFEHVPAGKPETAATLNSCNVLNSQPGDEVCSGRGQCKPWSIQPLK
;
A
#
# COMPACT_ATOMS: atom_id res chain seq x y z
N MET A 1 -51.96 -8.71 43.55
CA MET A 1 -50.96 -8.87 44.64
C MET A 1 -49.58 -8.94 44.02
N VAL A 2 -48.65 -8.24 44.66
CA VAL A 2 -47.31 -7.81 44.24
C VAL A 2 -46.33 -8.98 44.07
N ALA A 3 -45.45 -8.93 43.07
CA ALA A 3 -44.13 -9.56 43.13
C ALA A 3 -43.14 -8.81 42.22
N VAL A 4 -42.51 -7.80 42.81
CA VAL A 4 -41.25 -7.18 42.36
C VAL A 4 -40.12 -8.12 42.76
N THR A 5 -39.24 -8.50 41.84
CA THR A 5 -37.99 -9.20 42.18
C THR A 5 -36.77 -8.46 41.67
N LEU A 6 -36.18 -7.73 42.62
CA LEU A 6 -34.80 -7.28 42.74
C LEU A 6 -33.80 -8.43 42.48
N ARG A 7 -32.73 -8.18 41.71
CA ARG A 7 -31.43 -8.87 41.82
C ARG A 7 -30.33 -7.88 41.41
N ALA A 8 -29.67 -7.23 42.36
CA ALA A 8 -28.52 -7.71 43.14
C ALA A 8 -27.19 -7.34 42.46
N LEU A 9 -26.70 -6.16 42.86
CA LEU A 9 -25.32 -5.70 42.75
C LEU A 9 -24.38 -6.71 43.41
N LEU A 10 -23.32 -7.11 42.70
CA LEU A 10 -22.12 -7.69 43.30
C LEU A 10 -20.92 -6.83 42.92
N TRP A 11 -20.57 -5.96 43.86
CA TRP A 11 -19.25 -5.34 43.97
C TRP A 11 -18.27 -6.39 44.48
N LEU A 12 -17.13 -6.55 43.80
CA LEU A 12 -15.97 -7.26 44.31
C LEU A 12 -14.82 -6.27 44.50
N PRO A 13 -14.25 -6.14 45.71
CA PRO A 13 -13.02 -5.41 45.95
C PRO A 13 -11.83 -6.37 45.79
N VAL A 14 -11.00 -6.19 44.76
CA VAL A 14 -9.72 -6.91 44.67
C VAL A 14 -8.60 -6.00 45.17
N VAL A 15 -8.35 -6.20 46.47
CA VAL A 15 -7.08 -6.15 47.21
C VAL A 15 -5.85 -5.66 46.45
N ARG A 16 -5.31 -4.52 46.92
CA ARG A 16 -3.92 -4.10 46.70
C ARG A 16 -2.99 -4.99 47.54
N VAL A 17 -2.12 -5.77 46.91
CA VAL A 17 -0.95 -6.35 47.58
C VAL A 17 0.28 -5.53 47.20
N ALA A 18 0.75 -4.73 48.16
CA ALA A 18 2.09 -4.17 48.12
C ALA A 18 3.08 -5.25 48.58
N HIS A 19 3.97 -5.67 47.68
CA HIS A 19 5.17 -6.40 48.04
C HIS A 19 6.39 -5.54 47.72
N ALA A 20 6.92 -4.93 48.78
CA ALA A 20 8.27 -4.40 48.80
C ALA A 20 9.24 -5.58 48.87
N ALA A 21 9.76 -6.00 47.71
CA ALA A 21 10.94 -6.83 47.64
C ALA A 21 12.16 -5.90 47.53
N GLN A 22 12.92 -5.78 48.62
CA GLN A 22 14.24 -5.17 48.62
C GLN A 22 15.18 -6.04 47.79
N VAL A 23 15.49 -5.61 46.58
CA VAL A 23 16.60 -6.18 45.79
C VAL A 23 17.89 -5.55 46.32
N LYS A 24 18.68 -6.37 47.01
CA LYS A 24 20.09 -6.09 47.31
C LYS A 24 20.86 -5.99 45.99
N LEU A 25 21.17 -4.77 45.56
CA LEU A 25 22.23 -4.51 44.58
C LEU A 25 23.55 -4.93 45.20
N THR A 26 23.98 -6.14 44.84
CA THR A 26 25.33 -6.62 45.09
C THR A 26 26.07 -6.36 43.78
N GLU A 27 27.02 -5.41 43.81
CA GLU A 27 27.99 -5.21 42.74
C GLU A 27 28.66 -6.54 42.42
N ARG A 28 28.43 -7.02 41.19
CA ARG A 28 29.29 -8.03 40.58
C ARG A 28 29.71 -7.51 39.22
N ALA A 29 30.93 -7.01 39.19
CA ALA A 29 31.68 -6.69 37.99
C ALA A 29 31.74 -7.92 37.05
N GLY A 30 31.63 -7.66 35.75
CA GLY A 30 32.20 -8.53 34.71
C GLY A 30 31.22 -9.42 33.95
N ALA A 31 30.17 -8.85 33.37
CA ALA A 31 29.60 -9.36 32.13
C ALA A 31 29.53 -8.18 31.17
N VAL A 32 30.40 -8.19 30.15
CA VAL A 32 30.31 -7.26 29.02
C VAL A 32 29.04 -7.66 28.28
N ASP A 33 27.95 -6.96 28.58
CA ASP A 33 26.76 -6.97 27.75
C ASP A 33 27.21 -6.41 26.40
N ASN A 34 27.20 -7.26 25.37
CA ASN A 34 27.30 -6.79 23.99
C ASN A 34 25.94 -6.18 23.65
N ASP A 35 25.57 -5.13 24.38
CA ASP A 35 24.53 -4.21 23.96
C ASP A 35 24.93 -3.80 22.56
N LEU A 36 24.10 -4.18 21.59
CA LEU A 36 24.14 -3.67 20.24
C LEU A 36 23.94 -2.15 20.36
N LEU A 37 25.04 -1.43 20.56
CA LEU A 37 25.11 0.01 20.48
C LEU A 37 24.83 0.36 19.02
N TYR A 38 23.53 0.50 18.71
CA TYR A 38 23.09 1.15 17.50
C TYR A 38 23.79 2.51 17.43
N THR A 39 24.28 2.83 16.24
CA THR A 39 24.97 4.09 15.96
C THR A 39 24.15 5.26 16.53
N THR A 40 24.75 6.01 17.46
CA THR A 40 24.19 7.27 17.99
C THR A 40 24.37 8.43 17.01
N ASN A 41 24.81 8.14 15.77
CA ASN A 41 25.04 9.18 14.79
C ASN A 41 23.71 9.90 14.54
N PRO A 42 23.68 11.23 14.62
CA PRO A 42 22.53 12.00 14.22
C PRO A 42 22.12 11.64 12.79
N VAL A 43 20.82 11.53 12.52
CA VAL A 43 20.30 11.23 11.18
C VAL A 43 19.69 12.50 10.62
N CYS A 44 19.90 12.70 9.31
CA CYS A 44 19.21 13.75 8.58
C CYS A 44 17.72 13.43 8.52
N LEU A 45 16.93 14.19 9.27
CA LEU A 45 15.50 14.27 9.04
C LEU A 45 15.26 15.44 8.10
N GLN A 46 15.20 15.16 6.80
CA GLN A 46 14.46 16.03 5.90
C GLN A 46 13.00 15.97 6.33
N ASN A 47 12.32 17.13 6.44
CA ASN A 47 10.87 17.11 6.27
C ASN A 47 10.63 16.39 4.95
N SER A 48 9.91 15.27 4.96
CA SER A 48 9.83 14.25 3.92
C SER A 48 9.55 14.79 2.50
N CYS A 49 10.52 15.46 1.87
CA CYS A 49 10.58 15.76 0.43
C CYS A 49 11.30 14.60 -0.29
N VAL A 50 11.14 13.37 0.22
CA VAL A 50 11.27 12.17 -0.61
C VAL A 50 10.00 12.16 -1.43
N ASN A 51 10.07 12.44 -2.73
CA ASN A 51 8.94 12.27 -3.62
C ASN A 51 8.58 10.77 -3.59
N PRO A 52 7.62 10.35 -2.75
CA PRO A 52 7.37 8.94 -2.52
C PRO A 52 6.55 8.38 -3.67
N PHE A 53 6.19 9.22 -4.64
CA PHE A 53 5.37 8.96 -5.79
C PHE A 53 6.20 8.58 -7.03
N ALA A 54 7.50 8.93 -7.05
CA ALA A 54 8.43 8.60 -8.13
C ALA A 54 8.53 7.09 -8.47
N PRO A 55 8.50 6.14 -7.52
CA PRO A 55 8.62 4.71 -7.85
C PRO A 55 7.56 4.25 -8.87
N GLY A 56 6.30 4.66 -8.69
CA GLY A 56 5.21 4.34 -9.62
C GLY A 56 5.35 5.03 -10.98
N LEU A 57 5.78 6.31 -11.00
CA LEU A 57 5.99 7.05 -12.24
C LEU A 57 7.12 6.48 -13.10
N VAL A 58 8.20 6.00 -12.49
CA VAL A 58 9.38 5.47 -13.20
C VAL A 58 9.00 4.29 -14.10
N ASP A 59 8.02 3.50 -13.69
CA ASP A 59 7.60 2.32 -14.44
C ASP A 59 6.55 2.59 -15.52
N ILE A 60 5.85 3.74 -15.49
CA ILE A 60 4.82 4.07 -16.50
C ILE A 60 5.41 4.08 -17.93
N PRO A 61 6.54 4.75 -18.22
CA PRO A 61 7.14 4.70 -19.56
C PRO A 61 7.49 3.27 -19.97
N ARG A 62 8.11 2.50 -19.07
CA ARG A 62 8.45 1.09 -19.32
C ARG A 62 7.21 0.25 -19.64
N LEU A 63 6.14 0.39 -18.86
CA LEU A 63 4.88 -0.34 -19.08
C LEU A 63 4.18 0.10 -20.37
N ALA A 64 4.28 1.37 -20.74
CA ALA A 64 3.73 1.90 -21.99
C ALA A 64 4.42 1.33 -23.25
N THR A 65 5.69 0.92 -23.14
CA THR A 65 6.41 0.24 -24.25
C THR A 65 6.01 -1.22 -24.45
N LEU A 66 5.33 -1.83 -23.48
CA LEU A 66 4.88 -3.22 -23.60
C LEU A 66 3.67 -3.31 -24.53
N ILE A 67 3.57 -4.41 -25.26
CA ILE A 67 2.34 -4.76 -25.99
C ILE A 67 1.38 -5.35 -24.97
N TRP A 68 0.20 -4.76 -24.83
CA TRP A 68 -0.85 -5.26 -23.95
C TRP A 68 -1.90 -6.00 -24.76
N GLN A 69 -2.55 -6.98 -24.15
CA GLN A 69 -3.64 -7.72 -24.76
C GLN A 69 -4.82 -7.83 -23.82
N CYS A 70 -6.01 -7.87 -24.41
CA CYS A 70 -7.23 -8.06 -23.65
C CYS A 70 -7.33 -9.47 -23.09
N SER A 71 -7.58 -9.54 -21.78
CA SER A 71 -7.83 -10.78 -21.08
C SER A 71 -9.31 -11.21 -21.20
N PRO A 72 -9.64 -12.50 -21.02
CA PRO A 72 -11.02 -12.92 -20.82
C PRO A 72 -11.56 -12.41 -19.48
N GLU A 73 -12.87 -12.18 -19.42
CA GLU A 73 -13.57 -11.71 -18.21
C GLU A 73 -13.32 -12.64 -17.02
N GLY A 74 -12.91 -12.06 -15.89
CA GLY A 74 -12.68 -12.78 -14.64
C GLY A 74 -11.48 -13.74 -14.60
N GLU A 75 -10.75 -13.95 -15.71
CA GLU A 75 -9.64 -14.92 -15.73
C GLU A 75 -8.40 -14.40 -15.00
N VAL A 76 -8.09 -13.11 -15.10
CA VAL A 76 -6.92 -12.52 -14.44
C VAL A 76 -7.06 -12.57 -12.92
N GLN A 77 -8.26 -12.24 -12.42
CA GLN A 77 -8.57 -12.16 -11.00
C GLN A 77 -8.44 -13.50 -10.27
N LYS A 78 -8.44 -14.63 -11.00
CA LYS A 78 -8.16 -15.97 -10.43
C LYS A 78 -6.71 -16.15 -10.01
N TYR A 79 -5.78 -15.43 -10.65
CA TYR A 79 -4.34 -15.58 -10.45
C TYR A 79 -3.72 -14.41 -9.67
N VAL A 80 -4.39 -13.25 -9.61
CA VAL A 80 -3.97 -12.11 -8.80
C VAL A 80 -4.11 -12.45 -7.32
N LYS A 81 -3.07 -12.18 -6.52
CA LYS A 81 -3.05 -12.40 -5.08
C LYS A 81 -2.97 -11.08 -4.32
N PHE A 82 -1.92 -10.30 -4.59
CA PHE A 82 -1.67 -9.03 -3.89
C PHE A 82 -2.72 -7.99 -4.28
N CYS A 83 -2.97 -7.78 -5.57
CA CYS A 83 -3.90 -6.77 -6.08
C CYS A 83 -5.38 -7.19 -6.09
N LYS A 84 -5.74 -8.32 -5.49
CA LYS A 84 -7.06 -8.95 -5.69
C LYS A 84 -8.21 -8.01 -5.31
N ASP A 85 -8.06 -7.29 -4.20
CA ASP A 85 -9.11 -6.41 -3.67
C ASP A 85 -9.11 -5.01 -4.30
N ALA A 86 -8.05 -4.66 -5.04
CA ALA A 86 -7.95 -3.39 -5.77
C ALA A 86 -8.56 -3.47 -7.17
N LEU A 87 -8.70 -4.67 -7.74
CA LEU A 87 -9.18 -4.88 -9.10
C LEU A 87 -10.66 -5.25 -9.10
N ASP A 88 -11.52 -4.28 -9.41
CA ASP A 88 -12.97 -4.47 -9.59
C ASP A 88 -13.40 -4.49 -11.08
N TYR A 89 -12.44 -4.63 -11.98
CA TYR A 89 -12.60 -4.64 -13.44
C TYR A 89 -11.75 -5.73 -14.09
N ASP A 90 -12.00 -6.03 -15.37
CA ASP A 90 -11.18 -6.93 -16.16
C ASP A 90 -9.88 -6.25 -16.59
N ALA A 91 -8.77 -6.73 -16.05
CA ALA A 91 -7.45 -6.17 -16.30
C ALA A 91 -6.83 -6.76 -17.58
N ALA A 92 -6.25 -5.90 -18.41
CA ALA A 92 -5.38 -6.32 -19.49
C ALA A 92 -4.06 -6.85 -18.95
N ILE A 93 -3.39 -7.67 -19.76
CA ILE A 93 -2.12 -8.30 -19.43
C ILE A 93 -1.10 -8.00 -20.52
N PRO A 94 0.21 -7.96 -20.21
CA PRO A 94 1.21 -7.85 -21.26
C PRO A 94 1.18 -9.10 -22.13
N SER A 95 1.33 -8.93 -23.45
CA SER A 95 1.50 -10.02 -24.40
C SER A 95 2.80 -10.74 -24.09
N GLY A 96 2.68 -11.93 -23.50
CA GLY A 96 3.81 -12.85 -23.33
C GLY A 96 4.15 -13.56 -24.63
N ASN A 97 5.27 -14.27 -24.64
CA ASN A 97 5.50 -15.30 -25.67
C ASN A 97 4.36 -16.33 -25.61
N GLU A 98 3.93 -16.87 -26.75
CA GLU A 98 2.80 -17.81 -26.86
C GLU A 98 2.89 -19.01 -25.91
N SER A 99 4.10 -19.35 -25.43
CA SER A 99 4.37 -20.43 -24.50
C SER A 99 4.21 -20.08 -23.01
N THR A 100 4.06 -18.80 -22.65
CA THR A 100 3.99 -18.38 -21.25
C THR A 100 2.55 -18.52 -20.75
N PRO A 101 2.29 -19.38 -19.75
CA PRO A 101 0.93 -19.56 -19.25
C PRO A 101 0.46 -18.30 -18.49
N LEU A 102 -0.85 -18.05 -18.55
CA LEU A 102 -1.49 -16.85 -18.00
C LEU A 102 -1.16 -16.62 -16.51
N ASP A 103 -1.13 -17.68 -15.71
CA ASP A 103 -0.81 -17.62 -14.28
C ASP A 103 0.56 -17.00 -14.01
N LYS A 104 1.55 -17.28 -14.86
CA LYS A 104 2.91 -16.74 -14.74
C LYS A 104 2.98 -15.28 -15.15
N ILE A 105 2.24 -14.90 -16.19
CA ILE A 105 2.15 -13.49 -16.63
C ILE A 105 1.52 -12.65 -15.52
N VAL A 106 0.39 -13.10 -14.97
CA VAL A 106 -0.33 -12.40 -13.90
C VAL A 106 0.51 -12.38 -12.61
N ALA A 107 1.11 -13.49 -12.20
CA ALA A 107 1.95 -13.54 -11.01
C ALA A 107 3.18 -12.60 -11.12
N SER A 108 3.75 -12.44 -12.31
CA SER A 108 4.85 -11.51 -12.55
C SER A 108 4.41 -10.05 -12.35
N GLN A 109 3.26 -9.66 -12.91
CA GLN A 109 2.70 -8.32 -12.73
C GLN A 109 2.30 -8.06 -11.26
N ASP A 110 1.67 -9.03 -10.60
CA ASP A 110 1.27 -8.94 -9.20
C ASP A 110 2.48 -8.79 -8.26
N SER A 111 3.58 -9.51 -8.54
CA SER A 111 4.84 -9.36 -7.82
C SER A 111 5.52 -8.01 -8.07
N ALA A 112 5.39 -7.45 -9.28
CA ALA A 112 5.91 -6.12 -9.58
C ALA A 112 5.10 -5.04 -8.84
N ALA A 113 3.77 -5.16 -8.84
CA ALA A 113 2.88 -4.28 -8.09
C ALA A 113 3.17 -4.32 -6.58
N SER A 114 3.36 -5.50 -5.99
CA SER A 114 3.71 -5.62 -4.57
C SER A 114 5.09 -5.01 -4.27
N THR A 115 6.06 -5.20 -5.16
CA THR A 115 7.39 -4.58 -5.01
C THR A 115 7.27 -3.06 -5.01
N MET A 116 6.47 -2.52 -5.92
CA MET A 116 6.26 -1.08 -6.03
C MET A 116 5.54 -0.52 -4.80
N PHE A 117 4.55 -1.23 -4.27
CA PHE A 117 3.88 -0.89 -3.02
C PHE A 117 4.87 -0.78 -1.85
N PHE A 118 5.80 -1.72 -1.74
CA PHE A 118 6.85 -1.68 -0.72
C PHE A 118 7.75 -0.45 -0.86
N TYR A 119 8.10 -0.07 -2.09
CA TYR A 119 8.89 1.14 -2.33
C TYR A 119 8.15 2.43 -1.95
N HIS A 120 6.87 2.53 -2.32
CA HIS A 120 6.06 3.69 -1.92
C HIS A 120 5.94 3.80 -0.38
N LEU A 121 5.62 2.71 0.31
CA LEU A 121 5.50 2.72 1.77
C LEU A 121 6.82 3.04 2.47
N SER A 122 7.92 2.44 2.01
CA SER A 122 9.26 2.72 2.57
C SER A 122 9.64 4.18 2.38
N ALA A 123 9.31 4.77 1.24
CA ALA A 123 9.55 6.19 0.96
C ALA A 123 8.72 7.13 1.85
N LEU A 124 7.53 6.68 2.28
CA LEU A 124 6.66 7.37 3.24
C LEU A 124 7.04 7.11 4.71
N GLY A 125 8.02 6.23 4.98
CA GLY A 125 8.44 5.87 6.34
C GLY A 125 7.58 4.80 7.01
N TYR A 126 6.69 4.13 6.27
CA TYR A 126 5.94 2.97 6.77
C TYR A 126 6.77 1.68 6.64
N ASP A 127 6.63 0.78 7.62
CA ASP A 127 7.09 -0.59 7.44
C ASP A 127 6.03 -1.39 6.65
N ALA A 128 6.34 -1.66 5.37
CA ALA A 128 5.45 -2.40 4.48
C ALA A 128 5.09 -3.80 4.99
N TRP A 129 5.89 -4.40 5.88
CA TRP A 129 5.59 -5.70 6.47
C TRP A 129 4.43 -5.69 7.46
N GLU A 130 4.03 -4.52 7.96
CA GLU A 130 2.83 -4.33 8.78
C GLU A 130 1.55 -4.41 7.93
N PHE A 131 1.65 -4.13 6.63
CA PHE A 131 0.53 -4.04 5.69
C PHE A 131 0.50 -5.22 4.70
N ARG A 132 0.59 -6.45 5.21
CA ARG A 132 0.58 -7.67 4.36
C ARG A 132 -0.70 -7.85 3.56
N ARG A 133 -1.79 -7.21 4.00
CA ARG A 133 -3.10 -7.20 3.35
C ARG A 133 -3.59 -5.75 3.29
N PRO A 134 -3.06 -4.95 2.36
CA PRO A 134 -3.39 -3.53 2.33
C PRO A 134 -4.85 -3.26 1.93
N GLY A 135 -5.59 -4.25 1.42
CA GLY A 135 -7.04 -4.16 1.23
C GLY A 135 -7.84 -4.21 2.53
N GLU A 136 -7.26 -4.67 3.64
CA GLU A 136 -7.92 -4.82 4.96
C GLU A 136 -7.49 -3.71 5.96
N THR A 137 -6.64 -2.77 5.55
CA THR A 137 -6.13 -1.72 6.44
C THR A 137 -7.15 -0.59 6.65
N ASP A 138 -7.17 -0.02 7.85
CA ASP A 138 -7.92 1.21 8.17
C ASP A 138 -7.14 2.48 7.78
N ASP A 139 -5.85 2.35 7.46
CA ASP A 139 -5.01 3.46 7.02
C ASP A 139 -5.34 3.86 5.57
N VAL A 140 -5.99 5.01 5.42
CA VAL A 140 -6.45 5.52 4.13
C VAL A 140 -5.27 5.84 3.21
N CYS A 141 -4.13 6.29 3.72
CA CYS A 141 -2.95 6.53 2.91
C CYS A 141 -2.44 5.21 2.30
N VAL A 142 -2.22 4.19 3.14
CA VAL A 142 -1.75 2.87 2.69
C VAL A 142 -2.70 2.25 1.66
N LEU A 143 -4.02 2.38 1.87
CA LEU A 143 -5.02 1.90 0.94
C LEU A 143 -4.92 2.60 -0.43
N ASN A 144 -4.63 3.90 -0.47
CA ASN A 144 -4.44 4.63 -1.72
C ASN A 144 -3.13 4.27 -2.43
N VAL A 145 -2.05 4.03 -1.68
CA VAL A 145 -0.79 3.50 -2.24
C VAL A 145 -1.02 2.15 -2.92
N TYR A 146 -1.75 1.27 -2.24
CA TYR A 146 -2.11 -0.05 -2.74
C TYR A 146 -2.95 0.03 -4.02
N LYS A 147 -3.99 0.87 -4.03
CA LYS A 147 -4.80 1.08 -5.25
C LYS A 147 -3.98 1.64 -6.39
N LEU A 148 -3.19 2.67 -6.15
CA LEU A 148 -2.38 3.32 -7.18
C LEU A 148 -1.44 2.32 -7.86
N THR A 149 -0.71 1.53 -7.07
CA THR A 149 0.22 0.51 -7.60
C THR A 149 -0.52 -0.57 -8.39
N CYS A 150 -1.62 -1.10 -7.88
CA CYS A 150 -2.40 -2.09 -8.61
C CYS A 150 -3.00 -1.56 -9.91
N LEU A 151 -3.55 -0.33 -9.92
CA LEU A 151 -4.07 0.31 -11.15
C LEU A 151 -2.95 0.52 -12.19
N THR A 152 -1.70 0.69 -11.75
CA THR A 152 -0.55 0.94 -12.63
C THR A 152 -0.11 -0.34 -13.34
N TYR A 153 -0.03 -1.47 -12.63
CA TYR A 153 0.42 -2.74 -13.22
C TYR A 153 -0.69 -3.58 -13.86
N PHE A 154 -1.95 -3.30 -13.52
CA PHE A 154 -3.12 -3.98 -14.08
C PHE A 154 -4.03 -2.97 -14.78
N PRO A 155 -3.65 -2.47 -15.97
CA PRO A 155 -4.50 -1.58 -16.74
C PRO A 155 -5.83 -2.25 -17.09
N LYS A 156 -6.90 -1.49 -17.24
CA LYS A 156 -8.21 -2.02 -17.61
C LYS A 156 -8.22 -2.51 -19.07
N ASN A 157 -9.03 -3.51 -19.38
CA ASN A 157 -9.36 -3.86 -20.76
C ASN A 157 -10.04 -2.69 -21.47
N GLN A 158 -9.70 -2.45 -22.74
CA GLN A 158 -10.40 -1.47 -23.56
C GLN A 158 -11.86 -1.91 -23.76
N ALA A 159 -12.81 -0.98 -23.69
CA ALA A 159 -14.23 -1.30 -23.84
C ALA A 159 -14.49 -2.00 -25.19
N GLY A 160 -15.09 -3.20 -25.14
CA GLY A 160 -15.46 -3.97 -26.33
C GLY A 160 -14.31 -4.68 -27.05
N CYS A 161 -13.11 -4.73 -26.48
CA CYS A 161 -12.02 -5.48 -27.09
C CYS A 161 -12.30 -7.00 -27.07
N LYS A 162 -11.74 -7.71 -28.06
CA LYS A 162 -11.80 -9.17 -28.12
C LYS A 162 -10.65 -9.76 -27.29
N THR A 163 -10.88 -10.90 -26.65
CA THR A 163 -9.83 -11.64 -25.95
C THR A 163 -8.63 -11.89 -26.87
N GLY A 164 -7.42 -11.59 -26.39
CA GLY A 164 -6.18 -11.69 -27.14
C GLY A 164 -5.90 -10.54 -28.12
N ALA A 165 -6.85 -9.61 -28.32
CA ALA A 165 -6.61 -8.43 -29.14
C ALA A 165 -5.59 -7.53 -28.45
N GLN A 166 -4.62 -7.04 -29.23
CA GLN A 166 -3.64 -6.08 -28.74
C GLN A 166 -4.32 -4.74 -28.46
N ILE A 167 -3.98 -4.11 -27.35
CA ILE A 167 -4.48 -2.80 -26.93
C ILE A 167 -3.30 -1.92 -26.47
N PRO A 168 -3.44 -0.60 -26.52
CA PRO A 168 -2.48 0.29 -25.90
C PRO A 168 -2.53 0.17 -24.36
N PHE A 169 -1.43 0.54 -23.70
CA PHE A 169 -1.39 0.67 -22.24
C PHE A 169 -2.34 1.78 -21.77
N LEU A 170 -3.38 1.42 -21.02
CA LEU A 170 -4.29 2.39 -20.41
C LEU A 170 -3.71 2.85 -19.06
N ARG A 171 -3.01 4.00 -19.09
CA ARG A 171 -2.46 4.65 -17.89
C ARG A 171 -3.55 4.87 -16.82
N PRO A 172 -3.19 4.92 -15.53
CA PRO A 172 -4.17 5.25 -14.51
C PRO A 172 -4.73 6.67 -14.67
N CYS A 173 -5.96 6.85 -14.19
CA CYS A 173 -6.65 8.15 -14.18
C CYS A 173 -6.02 9.11 -13.16
N ARG A 174 -6.11 10.43 -13.41
CA ARG A 174 -5.55 11.48 -12.55
C ARG A 174 -5.98 11.36 -11.08
N ASN A 175 -7.24 11.02 -10.84
CA ASN A 175 -7.79 10.93 -9.48
C ASN A 175 -7.15 9.83 -8.61
N ALA A 176 -6.55 8.79 -9.20
CA ALA A 176 -5.80 7.78 -8.45
C ALA A 176 -4.57 8.39 -7.75
N CYS A 177 -3.88 9.28 -8.46
CA CYS A 177 -2.75 10.03 -7.95
C CYS A 177 -3.15 11.13 -6.97
N GLU A 178 -4.17 11.91 -7.30
CA GLU A 178 -4.66 12.97 -6.40
C GLU A 178 -5.14 12.39 -5.07
N SER A 179 -5.78 11.21 -5.10
CA SER A 179 -6.18 10.51 -3.88
C SER A 179 -4.97 10.05 -3.07
N TYR A 180 -3.91 9.54 -3.72
CA TYR A 180 -2.66 9.22 -3.04
C TYR A 180 -2.03 10.46 -2.40
N LEU A 181 -1.84 11.54 -3.15
CA LEU A 181 -1.18 12.75 -2.66
C LEU A 181 -1.95 13.39 -1.50
N SER A 182 -3.27 13.50 -1.64
CA SER A 182 -4.13 14.10 -0.61
C SER A 182 -4.25 13.26 0.65
N GLN A 183 -4.43 11.94 0.53
CA GLN A 183 -4.64 11.06 1.69
C GLN A 183 -3.34 10.76 2.44
N CYS A 184 -2.22 10.73 1.73
CA CYS A 184 -0.88 10.58 2.32
C CYS A 184 -0.24 11.91 2.72
N GLN A 185 -0.92 13.04 2.49
CA GLN A 185 -0.40 14.40 2.79
C GLN A 185 1.00 14.63 2.20
N VAL A 186 1.20 14.18 0.97
CA VAL A 186 2.48 14.32 0.27
C VAL A 186 2.57 15.73 -0.29
N GLU A 187 3.34 16.57 0.39
CA GLU A 187 3.69 17.92 -0.05
C GLU A 187 5.13 17.89 -0.58
N CYS A 188 5.33 17.85 -1.90
CA CYS A 188 6.67 18.03 -2.46
C CYS A 188 7.02 19.51 -2.60
N CYS A 189 8.30 19.79 -2.36
CA CYS A 189 8.93 21.10 -2.46
C CYS A 189 9.14 21.58 -3.92
N ASP A 190 8.76 20.79 -4.93
CA ASP A 190 8.99 21.04 -6.35
C ASP A 190 7.77 20.63 -7.20
N ALA A 191 7.82 20.85 -8.52
CA ALA A 191 6.73 20.55 -9.44
C ALA A 191 6.47 19.03 -9.65
N SER A 192 7.17 18.15 -8.92
CA SER A 192 7.13 16.70 -9.12
C SER A 192 5.89 16.01 -8.53
N THR A 193 4.99 16.76 -7.88
CA THR A 193 3.66 16.30 -7.43
C THR A 193 2.57 16.47 -8.47
N GLN A 194 2.87 16.99 -9.66
CA GLN A 194 1.87 17.03 -10.72
C GLN A 194 1.53 15.60 -11.14
N CYS A 195 0.26 15.23 -10.99
CA CYS A 195 -0.22 13.92 -11.43
C CYS A 195 -0.28 13.82 -12.96
N VAL A 196 -0.54 14.95 -13.63
CA VAL A 196 -0.64 15.06 -15.07
C VAL A 196 0.46 15.99 -15.53
N PHE A 197 1.38 15.48 -16.36
CA PHE A 197 2.44 16.23 -17.00
C PHE A 197 2.89 15.49 -18.25
N GLU A 198 3.54 16.22 -19.15
CA GLU A 198 4.22 15.70 -20.34
C GLU A 198 5.53 16.48 -20.51
N HIS A 199 6.65 15.78 -20.46
CA HIS A 199 7.98 16.34 -20.60
C HIS A 199 8.87 15.45 -21.47
N GLU A 200 9.72 16.05 -22.28
CA GLU A 200 10.76 15.34 -23.02
C GLU A 200 11.94 15.09 -22.09
N ALA A 201 12.29 13.82 -21.88
CA ALA A 201 13.47 13.44 -21.12
C ALA A 201 14.75 13.75 -21.91
N GLN A 202 15.90 13.76 -21.23
CA GLN A 202 17.19 14.10 -21.86
C GLN A 202 17.60 13.13 -22.98
N ASP A 203 17.04 11.93 -23.00
CA ASP A 203 17.23 10.93 -24.04
C ASP A 203 16.26 11.10 -25.23
N GLY A 204 15.41 12.14 -25.21
CA GLY A 204 14.37 12.41 -26.21
C GLY A 204 13.11 11.57 -26.04
N SER A 205 12.99 10.77 -24.96
CA SER A 205 11.77 10.02 -24.67
C SER A 205 10.71 10.93 -24.04
N GLU A 206 9.47 10.84 -24.52
CA GLU A 206 8.36 11.52 -23.87
C GLU A 206 8.00 10.82 -22.56
N GLN A 207 8.23 11.49 -21.44
CA GLN A 207 7.76 11.09 -20.13
C GLN A 207 6.42 11.76 -19.85
N SER A 208 5.41 10.94 -19.57
CA SER A 208 4.09 11.43 -19.23
C SER A 208 3.61 10.81 -17.93
N GLY A 209 2.90 11.62 -17.15
CA GLY A 209 2.26 11.19 -15.90
C GLY A 209 0.99 10.39 -16.15
N TYR A 210 0.01 10.57 -15.28
CA TYR A 210 -1.31 9.96 -15.41
C TYR A 210 -2.17 10.61 -16.49
N TYR A 211 -3.21 9.91 -16.88
CA TYR A 211 -4.16 10.39 -17.86
C TYR A 211 -5.06 11.48 -17.27
N ASP A 212 -5.24 12.59 -17.99
CA ASP A 212 -6.05 13.73 -17.56
C ASP A 212 -7.56 13.47 -17.69
N ALA A 213 -8.06 12.52 -16.90
CA ALA A 213 -9.47 12.26 -16.71
C ALA A 213 -9.72 11.70 -15.31
N GLU A 214 -10.94 11.88 -14.82
CA GLU A 214 -11.40 11.30 -13.56
C GLU A 214 -11.95 9.88 -13.82
N GLY A 215 -11.58 8.92 -12.95
CA GLY A 215 -12.16 7.58 -12.96
C GLY A 215 -13.57 7.54 -12.32
N PRO A 216 -14.49 6.64 -12.76
CA PRO A 216 -14.30 5.65 -13.81
C PRO A 216 -14.39 6.25 -15.22
N SER A 217 -13.39 5.96 -16.06
CA SER A 217 -13.34 6.36 -17.47
C SER A 217 -13.08 5.13 -18.36
N ALA A 218 -13.44 5.24 -19.64
CA ALA A 218 -13.08 4.26 -20.66
C ALA A 218 -11.66 4.48 -21.24
N LEU A 219 -11.08 5.67 -21.00
CA LEU A 219 -9.81 6.11 -21.57
C LEU A 219 -8.61 5.86 -20.65
N CYS A 220 -8.86 5.58 -19.37
CA CYS A 220 -7.83 5.37 -18.36
C CYS A 220 -8.25 4.29 -17.36
N THR A 221 -7.26 3.79 -16.62
CA THR A 221 -7.46 2.79 -15.59
C THR A 221 -7.79 3.48 -14.27
N GLY A 222 -9.02 3.34 -13.81
CA GLY A 222 -9.45 3.88 -12.53
C GLY A 222 -10.46 2.93 -11.90
N SER A 223 -10.33 2.73 -10.59
CA SER A 223 -11.39 2.07 -9.83
C SER A 223 -12.69 2.85 -10.04
N GLY A 224 -13.79 2.14 -10.29
CA GLY A 224 -15.10 2.77 -10.17
C GLY A 224 -15.22 3.38 -8.77
N ALA A 225 -15.90 4.52 -8.64
CA ALA A 225 -16.21 5.09 -7.33
C ALA A 225 -16.79 3.96 -6.46
N GLY A 226 -15.96 3.46 -5.53
CA GLY A 226 -16.05 2.08 -5.08
C GLY A 226 -17.43 1.81 -4.56
N ARG A 227 -18.19 0.91 -5.21
CA ARG A 227 -19.61 0.57 -4.97
C ARG A 227 -20.21 1.24 -3.71
N LEU A 228 -20.38 2.57 -3.75
CA LEU A 228 -20.96 3.35 -2.65
C LEU A 228 -22.47 3.27 -2.79
N ALA A 229 -22.92 2.03 -2.71
CA ALA A 229 -24.27 1.60 -2.46
C ALA A 229 -24.06 0.13 -2.16
N SER A 230 -23.65 -0.14 -0.92
CA SER A 230 -23.81 -1.48 -0.35
C SER A 230 -25.18 -1.96 -0.82
N PRO A 231 -25.27 -3.02 -1.65
CA PRO A 231 -26.56 -3.60 -1.96
C PRO A 231 -27.24 -3.98 -0.65
N GLY A 232 -26.51 -4.18 0.46
CA GLY A 232 -27.03 -4.28 1.81
C GLY A 232 -27.79 -3.04 2.30
N ALA A 233 -27.34 -1.80 2.06
CA ALA A 233 -28.12 -0.61 2.41
C ALA A 233 -29.39 -0.48 1.57
N LEU A 234 -29.31 -0.81 0.28
CA LEU A 234 -30.48 -0.85 -0.62
C LEU A 234 -31.40 -2.04 -0.28
N LEU A 235 -30.84 -3.18 0.14
CA LEU A 235 -31.55 -4.36 0.60
C LEU A 235 -32.16 -4.11 1.98
N LEU A 236 -31.52 -3.38 2.89
CA LEU A 236 -32.08 -2.98 4.19
C LEU A 236 -33.18 -1.93 4.00
N LEU A 237 -33.04 -1.03 3.02
CA LEU A 237 -34.12 -0.14 2.57
C LEU A 237 -35.28 -0.95 1.98
N LEU A 238 -34.98 -1.93 1.11
CA LEU A 238 -35.98 -2.82 0.53
C LEU A 238 -36.60 -3.73 1.59
N LEU A 239 -35.84 -4.24 2.56
CA LEU A 239 -36.30 -5.11 3.65
C LEU A 239 -37.12 -4.28 4.65
N GLY A 240 -36.74 -3.03 4.90
CA GLY A 240 -37.55 -2.06 5.63
C GLY A 240 -38.87 -1.76 4.91
N LEU A 241 -38.82 -1.59 3.58
CA LEU A 241 -40.01 -1.52 2.73
C LEU A 241 -40.83 -2.82 2.80
N GLN A 242 -40.21 -4.00 2.79
CA GLN A 242 -40.90 -5.29 2.85
C GLN A 242 -41.48 -5.57 4.24
N LEU A 243 -40.82 -5.15 5.32
CA LEU A 243 -41.32 -5.21 6.70
C LEU A 243 -42.47 -4.22 6.90
N SER A 244 -42.45 -3.05 6.25
CA SER A 244 -43.63 -2.16 6.21
C SER A 244 -44.80 -2.76 5.44
N VAL A 245 -44.53 -3.66 4.49
CA VAL A 245 -45.55 -4.44 3.76
C VAL A 245 -45.97 -5.71 4.53
N TRP A 246 -45.12 -6.25 5.41
CA TRP A 246 -45.40 -7.41 6.27
C TRP A 246 -46.57 -7.16 7.23
N GLU A 247 -46.77 -5.92 7.69
CA GLU A 247 -47.97 -5.55 8.46
C GLU A 247 -49.27 -5.64 7.65
N ARG A 248 -49.20 -5.75 6.32
CA ARG A 248 -50.38 -5.83 5.43
C ARG A 248 -50.76 -7.25 4.97
N GLY A 249 -50.20 -8.31 5.58
CA GLY A 249 -50.78 -9.66 5.49
C GLY A 249 -50.45 -10.48 4.22
N LEU A 250 -49.17 -10.68 3.90
CA LEU A 250 -48.74 -11.65 2.88
C LEU A 250 -48.46 -13.04 3.50
N GLY A 251 -48.94 -14.10 2.84
CA GLY A 251 -48.98 -15.49 3.31
C GLY A 251 -47.61 -16.19 3.47
N GLY A 252 -47.56 -17.21 4.33
CA GLY A 252 -46.34 -17.79 4.90
C GLY A 252 -45.32 -18.44 3.94
N TRP A 253 -45.69 -18.76 2.70
CA TRP A 253 -44.80 -19.47 1.77
C TRP A 253 -43.62 -18.62 1.27
N ALA A 254 -43.84 -17.30 1.11
CA ALA A 254 -42.80 -16.37 0.65
C ALA A 254 -41.65 -16.22 1.67
N ARG A 255 -41.93 -16.42 2.97
CA ARG A 255 -40.94 -16.29 4.06
C ARG A 255 -39.90 -17.41 4.02
N HIS A 256 -40.30 -18.62 3.65
CA HIS A 256 -39.41 -19.77 3.63
C HIS A 256 -38.44 -19.73 2.45
N LEU A 257 -38.90 -19.27 1.28
CA LEU A 257 -38.05 -19.12 0.10
C LEU A 257 -36.89 -18.15 0.33
N LEU A 258 -37.13 -17.03 1.02
CA LEU A 258 -36.11 -16.01 1.27
C LEU A 258 -34.98 -16.51 2.19
N LEU A 259 -35.31 -17.28 3.23
CA LEU A 259 -34.34 -17.82 4.19
C LEU A 259 -33.36 -18.82 3.54
N VAL A 260 -33.85 -19.63 2.60
CA VAL A 260 -33.03 -20.62 1.89
C VAL A 260 -31.98 -19.94 1.00
N THR A 261 -32.34 -18.84 0.34
CA THR A 261 -31.44 -18.12 -0.57
C THR A 261 -30.24 -17.52 0.17
N VAL A 262 -30.44 -16.98 1.38
CA VAL A 262 -29.37 -16.39 2.19
C VAL A 262 -28.38 -17.46 2.68
N LEU A 263 -28.87 -18.65 3.04
CA LEU A 263 -28.04 -19.73 3.56
C LEU A 263 -27.08 -20.29 2.49
N CYS A 264 -27.54 -20.43 1.24
CA CYS A 264 -26.70 -20.90 0.13
C CYS A 264 -25.54 -19.94 -0.20
N CYS A 265 -25.75 -18.63 -0.08
CA CYS A 265 -24.70 -17.64 -0.31
C CYS A 265 -23.59 -17.66 0.74
N ALA A 266 -23.89 -18.07 1.98
CA ALA A 266 -22.90 -18.11 3.05
C ALA A 266 -21.91 -19.29 2.91
N THR A 267 -22.33 -20.40 2.32
CA THR A 267 -21.53 -21.63 2.24
C THR A 267 -20.57 -21.68 1.05
N SER A 268 -20.71 -20.79 0.06
CA SER A 268 -19.88 -20.79 -1.16
C SER A 268 -18.56 -20.02 -1.03
N LEU A 269 -18.21 -19.49 0.15
CA LEU A 269 -17.05 -18.59 0.34
C LEU A 269 -15.78 -19.21 1.01
N GLN A 270 -15.65 -20.53 1.16
CA GLN A 270 -14.49 -21.13 1.88
C GLN A 270 -13.31 -21.61 0.98
N GLY A 271 -12.25 -20.78 0.90
CA GLY A 271 -10.77 -20.98 0.89
C GLY A 271 -10.00 -22.12 0.16
N CYS A 272 -8.79 -21.79 -0.36
CA CYS A 272 -7.73 -22.73 -0.81
C CYS A 272 -6.31 -22.36 -0.27
N SER A 273 -5.46 -23.39 -0.08
CA SER A 273 -4.10 -23.34 0.50
C SER A 273 -2.99 -22.80 -0.42
N LEU A 274 -2.01 -22.06 0.11
CA LEU A 274 -0.89 -21.48 -0.65
C LEU A 274 0.46 -22.11 -0.28
N PHE A 275 1.21 -22.51 -1.30
CA PHE A 275 2.58 -23.03 -1.23
C PHE A 275 3.59 -21.91 -1.54
N ILE A 276 4.60 -21.72 -0.68
CA ILE A 276 5.58 -20.61 -0.76
C ILE A 276 6.93 -21.18 -1.25
N PRO A 277 7.55 -20.64 -2.31
CA PRO A 277 8.86 -21.07 -2.77
C PRO A 277 9.99 -20.44 -1.92
N SER A 278 11.02 -21.24 -1.61
CA SER A 278 12.21 -20.81 -0.86
C SER A 278 13.38 -20.44 -1.78
N HIS A 279 14.13 -19.39 -1.45
CA HIS A 279 15.35 -18.98 -2.17
C HIS A 279 16.61 -19.21 -1.32
N ARG A 280 17.74 -19.49 -1.97
CA ARG A 280 19.01 -19.86 -1.31
C ARG A 280 19.89 -18.67 -0.90
N VAL A 281 19.75 -17.53 -1.57
CA VAL A 281 20.44 -16.27 -1.23
C VAL A 281 19.42 -15.14 -1.31
N PRO A 282 19.28 -14.31 -0.26
CA PRO A 282 18.36 -13.18 -0.28
C PRO A 282 18.72 -12.18 -1.38
N ASN A 283 17.73 -11.69 -2.13
CA ASN A 283 17.95 -10.78 -3.25
C ASN A 283 18.68 -9.48 -2.85
N TRP A 284 18.53 -9.02 -1.59
CA TRP A 284 19.19 -7.82 -1.07
C TRP A 284 20.73 -7.91 -1.03
N ARG A 285 21.32 -9.11 -1.14
CA ARG A 285 22.78 -9.30 -1.17
C ARG A 285 23.40 -9.24 -2.58
N LYS A 286 22.60 -9.00 -3.63
CA LYS A 286 23.10 -8.99 -5.01
C LYS A 286 23.50 -7.60 -5.52
N ASP A 287 23.10 -6.53 -4.84
CA ASP A 287 23.36 -5.15 -5.27
C ASP A 287 24.49 -4.50 -4.45
N SER A 288 25.11 -3.43 -4.96
CA SER A 288 26.13 -2.69 -4.21
C SER A 288 25.55 -2.07 -2.95
N ASP A 289 26.36 -2.00 -1.89
CA ASP A 289 25.91 -1.51 -0.59
C ASP A 289 25.45 -0.04 -0.72
N TYR A 290 24.17 0.21 -0.38
CA TYR A 290 23.51 1.51 -0.46
C TYR A 290 24.38 2.62 0.13
N LEU A 291 25.08 2.29 1.21
CA LEU A 291 25.97 3.16 1.95
C LEU A 291 27.15 3.71 1.12
N VAL A 292 27.66 2.95 0.16
CA VAL A 292 28.76 3.39 -0.72
C VAL A 292 28.23 4.27 -1.86
N ARG A 293 26.97 4.05 -2.29
CA ARG A 293 26.37 4.78 -3.41
C ARG A 293 25.94 6.20 -3.03
N PHE A 294 25.65 6.45 -1.75
CA PHE A 294 25.05 7.70 -1.27
C PHE A 294 25.93 8.43 -0.25
N GLU A 295 27.25 8.25 -0.33
CA GLU A 295 28.20 8.99 0.50
C GLU A 295 28.17 10.50 0.20
N HIS A 296 28.23 11.33 1.24
CA HIS A 296 28.21 12.79 1.14
C HIS A 296 29.62 13.34 1.01
N VAL A 297 29.92 14.00 -0.10
CA VAL A 297 31.17 14.74 -0.31
C VAL A 297 30.93 16.23 -0.01
N PRO A 298 31.61 16.83 1.00
CA PRO A 298 31.45 18.25 1.30
C PRO A 298 31.86 19.13 0.12
N ALA A 299 31.22 20.30 -0.02
CA ALA A 299 31.51 21.21 -1.12
C ALA A 299 33.00 21.62 -1.13
N GLY A 300 33.64 21.51 -2.29
CA GLY A 300 35.07 21.83 -2.45
C GLY A 300 36.04 20.80 -1.86
N LYS A 301 35.57 19.62 -1.44
CA LYS A 301 36.42 18.49 -1.01
C LYS A 301 36.48 17.39 -2.08
N PRO A 302 37.57 16.59 -2.14
CA PRO A 302 37.66 15.46 -3.06
C PRO A 302 36.74 14.30 -2.62
N GLU A 303 36.40 13.40 -3.55
CA GLU A 303 35.58 12.19 -3.28
C GLU A 303 36.14 11.31 -2.14
N THR A 304 37.45 11.32 -1.93
CA THR A 304 38.09 10.62 -0.80
C THR A 304 37.73 11.19 0.58
N ALA A 305 37.14 12.39 0.62
CA ALA A 305 36.57 12.99 1.81
C ALA A 305 35.07 12.70 1.98
N ALA A 306 34.53 11.76 1.19
CA ALA A 306 33.16 11.32 1.34
C ALA A 306 32.90 10.77 2.75
N THR A 307 31.77 11.15 3.30
CA THR A 307 31.31 10.70 4.61
C THR A 307 29.95 10.05 4.46
N LEU A 308 29.78 8.93 5.14
CA LEU A 308 28.55 8.13 5.16
C LEU A 308 27.32 8.87 5.69
N ASN A 309 27.52 10.00 6.39
CA ASN A 309 26.45 10.75 7.02
C ASN A 309 26.87 12.22 7.16
N SER A 310 26.19 13.12 6.44
CA SER A 310 26.41 14.57 6.53
C SER A 310 26.13 15.13 7.93
N CYS A 311 25.37 14.41 8.76
CA CYS A 311 25.17 14.77 10.15
C CYS A 311 26.31 14.39 11.08
N ASN A 312 27.28 13.59 10.65
CA ASN A 312 28.38 13.19 11.53
C ASN A 312 29.38 14.34 11.79
N VAL A 313 29.24 15.47 11.06
CA VAL A 313 30.10 16.65 11.14
C VAL A 313 29.36 17.82 11.81
N LEU A 314 28.71 17.55 12.94
CA LEU A 314 27.81 18.48 13.66
C LEU A 314 28.40 19.86 14.02
N ASN A 315 29.74 20.00 14.06
CA ASN A 315 30.41 21.22 14.54
C ASN A 315 31.19 21.98 13.45
N SER A 316 31.23 21.48 12.21
CA SER A 316 32.15 22.01 11.19
C SER A 316 31.49 22.37 9.87
N GLN A 317 30.26 21.91 9.62
CA GLN A 317 29.57 22.20 8.37
C GLN A 317 28.53 23.31 8.53
N PRO A 318 28.43 24.23 7.55
CA PRO A 318 27.32 25.15 7.44
C PRO A 318 25.98 24.39 7.44
N GLY A 319 24.97 24.90 8.17
CA GLY A 319 23.66 24.22 8.29
C GLY A 319 22.93 24.02 6.95
N ASP A 320 23.34 24.75 5.92
CA ASP A 320 22.93 24.66 4.52
C ASP A 320 23.63 23.55 3.71
N GLU A 321 24.67 22.90 4.24
CA GLU A 321 25.26 21.69 3.64
C GLU A 321 24.71 20.41 4.27
N VAL A 322 24.27 20.51 5.52
CA VAL A 322 23.71 19.43 6.30
C VAL A 322 22.36 19.01 5.71
N CYS A 323 22.18 17.72 5.44
CA CYS A 323 20.99 17.19 4.73
C CYS A 323 20.76 17.84 3.36
N SER A 324 21.84 18.20 2.66
CA SER A 324 21.81 18.97 1.42
C SER A 324 21.10 20.32 1.58
N GLY A 325 21.17 20.91 2.78
CA GLY A 325 20.58 22.19 3.15
C GLY A 325 19.07 22.17 3.38
N ARG A 326 18.46 20.98 3.47
CA ARG A 326 17.00 20.81 3.47
C ARG A 326 16.47 20.03 4.68
N GLY A 327 17.29 19.81 5.69
CA GLY A 327 16.91 19.02 6.86
C GLY A 327 17.65 19.45 8.11
N GLN A 328 17.27 18.84 9.23
CA GLN A 328 17.96 19.03 10.50
C GLN A 328 18.52 17.69 10.97
N CYS A 329 19.78 17.71 11.42
CA CYS A 329 20.35 16.59 12.14
C CYS A 329 19.70 16.50 13.51
N LYS A 330 19.02 15.39 13.78
CA LYS A 330 18.56 15.07 15.12
C LYS A 330 19.30 13.84 15.63
N PRO A 331 19.61 13.78 16.94
CA PRO A 331 20.14 12.56 17.53
C PRO A 331 19.15 11.43 17.29
N TRP A 332 19.67 10.24 16.97
CA TRP A 332 18.85 9.05 16.86
C TRP A 332 18.10 8.82 18.19
N SER A 333 16.77 8.76 18.12
CA SER A 333 15.90 8.51 19.26
C SER A 333 15.13 7.21 19.03
N ILE A 334 15.10 6.36 20.05
CA ILE A 334 14.33 5.11 20.07
C ILE A 334 12.83 5.36 20.26
N GLN A 335 12.45 6.60 20.59
CA GLN A 335 11.04 6.97 20.71
C GLN A 335 10.51 7.33 19.32
N PRO A 336 9.39 6.74 18.87
CA PRO A 336 8.78 7.07 17.59
C PRO A 336 8.51 8.57 17.53
N LEU A 337 8.83 9.17 16.39
CA LEU A 337 8.46 10.55 16.07
C LEU A 337 6.93 10.60 16.10
N LYS A 338 6.38 11.30 17.09
CA LYS A 338 4.97 11.70 17.11
C LYS A 338 4.77 12.93 16.25
#